data_AF-A0A7L2TCX9-F1
#
_entry.id   AF-A0A7L2TCX9-F1
#
_cell.length_a   1.000
_cell.length_b   1.000
_cell.length_c   1.000
_cell.angle_alpha   90.00
_cell.angle_beta   90.00
_cell.angle_gamma   90.00
#
_symmetry.space_group_name_H-M   'P 1'
#
loop_
_entity.id
_entity.type
_entity.pdbx_description
1 polymer ?
#
loop_
_entity_poly.entity_id
_entity_poly.type
_entity_poly.pdbx_seq_one_letter_code
_entity_poly.pdbx_strand_id
1 'polypeptide(L)' 'LKTSVGKGRAFLRYCLVHRQLAESLQLCLLDPESLCEWYYARSPFLSPKRRAEILGSLYELDCVTFHLAL' A
#
# COMPACT_ATOMS: atom_id res chain seq x y z
N LEU A 1 0.19 -2.30 19.42
CA LEU A 1 -0.02 -3.59 18.70
C LEU A 1 1.23 -4.45 18.81
N LYS A 2 1.11 -5.72 19.21
CA LYS A 2 2.27 -6.59 19.51
C LYS A 2 2.87 -7.31 18.29
N THR A 3 2.07 -7.61 17.27
CA THR A 3 2.53 -8.35 16.08
C THR A 3 2.75 -7.44 14.89
N SER A 4 3.70 -7.80 14.00
CA SER A 4 3.95 -7.07 12.75
C SER A 4 2.69 -7.01 11.87
N VAL A 5 1.93 -8.10 11.83
CA VAL A 5 0.64 -8.14 11.12
C VAL A 5 -0.37 -7.16 11.74
N GLY A 6 -0.43 -7.09 13.08
CA GLY A 6 -1.28 -6.13 13.78
C GLY A 6 -0.90 -4.68 13.45
N LYS A 7 0.40 -4.37 13.49
CA LYS A 7 0.93 -3.05 13.11
C LYS A 7 0.59 -2.71 11.65
N GLY A 8 0.77 -3.65 10.72
CA GLY A 8 0.43 -3.47 9.31
C GLY A 8 -1.05 -3.18 9.09
N ARG A 9 -1.95 -3.92 9.75
CA ARG A 9 -3.40 -3.64 9.67
C ARG A 9 -3.77 -2.26 10.20
N ALA A 10 -3.17 -1.84 11.32
CA ALA A 10 -3.42 -0.50 11.86
C ALA A 10 -2.87 0.60 10.95
N PHE A 11 -1.68 0.39 10.36
CA PHE A 11 -1.12 1.30 9.37
C PHE A 11 -2.04 1.46 8.15
N LEU A 12 -2.58 0.36 7.60
CA LEU A 12 -3.53 0.44 6.49
C LEU A 12 -4.79 1.23 6.85
N ARG A 13 -5.36 1.01 8.05
CA ARG A 13 -6.52 1.78 8.53
C ARG A 13 -6.18 3.26 8.69
N TYR A 14 -5.02 3.57 9.25
CA TYR A 14 -4.51 4.93 9.36
C TYR A 14 -4.44 5.61 7.99
N CYS A 15 -3.79 4.97 7.02
CA CYS A 15 -3.70 5.50 5.65
C CYS A 15 -5.07 5.71 4.99
N LEU A 16 -6.04 4.82 5.22
CA LEU A 16 -7.41 4.99 4.69
C LEU A 16 -8.15 6.18 5.33
N VAL A 17 -8.05 6.34 6.65
CA VAL A 17 -8.65 7.49 7.35
C VAL A 17 -8.05 8.81 6.87
N HIS A 18 -6.76 8.81 6.55
CA HIS A 18 -6.04 10.00 6.11
C HIS A 18 -5.94 10.19 4.59
N ARG A 19 -6.52 9.28 3.77
CA ARG A 19 -6.45 9.31 2.28
C ARG A 19 -5.02 9.34 1.75
N GLN A 20 -4.19 8.44 2.28
CA GLN A 20 -2.76 8.34 2.00
C GLN A 20 -2.35 6.92 1.64
N LEU A 21 -3.29 6.01 1.38
CA LEU A 21 -2.95 4.60 1.15
C LEU A 21 -2.19 4.40 -0.16
N ALA A 22 -2.65 5.04 -1.24
CA ALA A 22 -1.99 4.97 -2.53
C ALA A 22 -0.58 5.58 -2.47
N GLU A 23 -0.47 6.80 -1.92
CA GLU A 23 0.81 7.50 -1.77
C GLU A 23 1.80 6.72 -0.89
N SER A 24 1.35 6.23 0.27
CA SER A 24 2.19 5.43 1.18
C SER A 24 2.70 4.17 0.51
N LEU A 25 1.83 3.45 -0.24
CA LEU A 25 2.25 2.27 -0.98
C LEU A 25 3.21 2.63 -2.10
N GLN A 26 2.96 3.71 -2.85
CA GLN A 26 3.83 4.16 -3.92
C GLN A 26 5.24 4.43 -3.42
N LEU A 27 5.39 5.07 -2.25
CA LEU A 27 6.69 5.29 -1.61
C LEU A 27 7.43 3.98 -1.32
N CYS A 28 6.73 2.94 -0.86
CA CYS A 28 7.32 1.62 -0.64
C CYS A 28 7.79 0.93 -1.94
N LEU A 29 7.27 1.34 -3.10
CA LEU A 29 7.54 0.73 -4.40
C LEU A 29 8.51 1.57 -5.26
N LEU A 30 9.06 2.65 -4.71
CA LEU A 30 9.95 3.57 -5.45
C LEU A 30 11.28 2.93 -5.86
N ASP A 31 11.83 2.05 -5.03
CA ASP A 31 13.10 1.39 -5.28
C ASP A 31 12.91 -0.07 -5.73
N PRO A 32 13.10 -0.38 -7.03
CA PRO A 32 12.94 -1.73 -7.55
C PRO A 32 13.98 -2.72 -7.02
N GLU A 33 15.17 -2.27 -6.63
CA GLU A 33 16.24 -3.15 -6.14
C GLU A 33 15.86 -3.71 -4.77
N SER A 34 15.49 -2.86 -3.81
CA SER A 34 14.96 -3.31 -2.53
C SER A 34 13.68 -4.13 -2.70
N LEU A 35 12.82 -3.78 -3.66
CA LEU A 35 11.56 -4.49 -3.87
C LEU A 35 11.75 -5.98 -4.21
N CYS A 36 12.81 -6.32 -4.93
CA CYS A 36 13.14 -7.71 -5.26
C CYS A 36 13.57 -8.55 -4.04
N GLU A 37 14.03 -7.92 -2.96
CA GLU A 37 14.36 -8.61 -1.71
C GLU A 37 13.10 -9.04 -0.94
N TRP A 38 12.02 -8.26 -1.07
CA TRP A 38 10.77 -8.48 -0.34
C TRP A 38 9.74 -9.31 -1.11
N TYR A 39 9.84 -9.35 -2.44
CA TYR A 39 8.83 -9.95 -3.31
C TYR A 39 9.43 -10.96 -4.28
N TYR A 40 8.79 -12.13 -4.39
CA TYR A 40 9.12 -13.11 -5.43
C TYR A 40 8.80 -12.58 -6.83
N ALA A 41 9.51 -13.09 -7.85
CA ALA A 41 9.47 -12.65 -9.24
C ALA A 41 8.06 -12.56 -9.89
N ARG A 42 7.05 -13.27 -9.36
CA ARG A 42 5.66 -13.23 -9.86
C ARG A 42 4.77 -12.20 -9.16
N SER A 43 5.32 -11.42 -8.22
CA SER A 43 4.59 -10.40 -7.50
C SER A 43 4.04 -9.34 -8.46
N PRO A 44 2.78 -8.91 -8.31
CA PRO A 44 2.22 -7.84 -9.13
C PRO A 44 2.95 -6.50 -8.93
N PHE A 45 3.61 -6.30 -7.78
CA PHE A 45 4.38 -5.08 -7.51
C PHE A 45 5.67 -4.95 -8.32
N LEU A 46 6.21 -6.07 -8.81
CA LEU A 46 7.37 -6.09 -9.71
C LEU A 46 6.98 -5.87 -11.18
N SER A 47 5.69 -5.96 -11.52
CA SER A 47 5.19 -5.66 -12.86
C SER A 47 4.75 -4.20 -12.94
N PRO A 48 5.40 -3.32 -13.74
CA PRO A 48 5.04 -1.91 -13.81
C PRO A 48 3.57 -1.67 -14.16
N LYS A 49 3.02 -2.46 -15.09
CA LYS A 49 1.61 -2.39 -15.49
C LYS A 49 0.66 -2.74 -14.34
N ARG A 50 0.86 -3.89 -13.70
CA ARG A 50 -0.01 -4.33 -12.59
C ARG A 50 0.13 -3.42 -11.37
N ARG A 51 1.35 -2.94 -11.10
CA ARG A 51 1.61 -1.95 -10.05
C ARG A 51 0.83 -0.66 -10.30
N ALA A 52 0.84 -0.14 -11.53
CA ALA A 52 0.07 1.06 -11.88
C ALA A 52 -1.45 0.82 -11.74
N GLU A 53 -1.96 -0.35 -12.15
CA GLU A 53 -3.38 -0.73 -11.98
C GLU A 53 -3.78 -0.79 -10.49
N ILE A 54 -2.94 -1.37 -9.64
CA ILE A 54 -3.17 -1.42 -8.19
C ILE A 54 -3.15 -0.01 -7.59
N LEU A 55 -2.12 0.79 -7.88
CA LEU A 55 -2.00 2.15 -7.36
C LEU A 55 -3.17 3.03 -7.82
N GLY A 56 -3.57 2.92 -9.10
CA GLY A 56 -4.73 3.63 -9.62
C GLY A 56 -6.01 3.28 -8.86
N SER A 57 -6.26 2.00 -8.63
CA SER A 57 -7.41 1.54 -7.84
C SER A 57 -7.39 2.08 -6.40
N LEU A 58 -6.20 2.27 -5.81
CA LEU A 58 -6.05 2.83 -4.47
C LEU A 58 -6.22 4.35 -4.46
N TYR A 59 -5.80 5.06 -5.51
CA TYR A 59 -6.02 6.50 -5.64
C TYR A 59 -7.51 6.86 -5.72
N GLU A 60 -8.34 6.01 -6.33
CA GLU A 60 -9.80 6.19 -6.30
C GLU A 60 -10.37 6.19 -4.86
N LEU A 61 -9.70 5.54 -3.91
CA LEU A 61 -10.12 5.52 -2.51
C LEU A 61 -9.87 6.85 -1.79
N ASP A 62 -9.02 7.73 -2.32
CA ASP A 62 -8.76 9.05 -1.72
C ASP A 62 -10.01 9.95 -1.80
N CYS A 63 -10.94 9.66 -2.71
CA CYS A 63 -12.24 10.32 -2.81
C CYS A 63 -13.24 9.84 -1.74
N VAL A 64 -12.92 8.78 -1.00
CA VAL A 64 -13.80 8.19 0.03
C VAL A 64 -13.36 8.65 1.42
N THR A 65 -14.32 8.98 2.28
CA THR A 65 -14.06 9.25 3.70
C THR A 65 -14.27 7.97 4.51
N PHE A 66 -13.23 7.53 5.21
CA PHE A 66 -13.29 6.35 6.07
C PHE A 66 -13.36 6.76 7.55
N HIS A 67 -14.33 6.20 8.28
CA HIS A 67 -14.43 6.33 9.73
C HIS A 67 -14.09 4.99 10.39
N LEU A 68 -12.81 4.81 10.74
CA LEU A 68 -12.27 3.57 11.28
C LEU A 68 -11.62 3.85 12.66
N ALA A 69 -11.82 2.95 13.63
CA ALA A 69 -11.05 2.99 14.88
C ALA A 69 -9.54 2.79 14.61
N LEU A 70 -8.70 3.67 15.15
CA LEU A 70 -7.23 3.64 15.02
C LEU A 70 -6.56 3.09 16.28
#